data_AF-C5WC96-F1
#
_entry.id   AF-C5WC96-F1
#
_cell.length_a   1.000
_cell.length_b   1.000
_cell.length_c   1.000
_cell.angle_alpha   90.00
_cell.angle_beta   90.00
_cell.angle_gamma   90.00
#
_symmetry.space_group_name_H-M   'P 1'
#
loop_
_entity.id
_entity.type
_entity.pdbx_description
1 polymer ?
#
loop_
_entity_poly.entity_id
_entity_poly.type
_entity_poly.pdbx_seq_one_letter_code
_entity_poly.pdbx_strand_id
1 'polypeptide(L)'
;MYKTVRYTVSSVILLLLLPLIVWFSQWKWEFKDSAFLIRFFYFITETVNTPCSILISILLSIYIVRCLQLCFKSAFLLIIIMNSIIITGQLTKHFIKEQIKEPRPYMIWLSKIHNFDKRIFHHLRRDEVTNIVSIMLSQDTQIPRWLKNYWIQESSFSFPSGHSIFVTTWSLLATILLWPRRYIKTVVFLFLWADAVMASRLFLGMHWSWDLIFAILLSWLLIIAFTCIKIVSSFFLIKNYEQDF
;
A
#
# COMPACT_ATOMS: atom_id res chain seq x y z
N MET A 1 3.35 14.52 21.99
CA MET A 1 3.85 13.18 21.56
C MET A 1 2.86 12.06 21.90
N TYR A 2 2.41 11.91 23.15
CA TYR A 2 1.50 10.81 23.57
C TYR A 2 0.18 10.71 22.78
N LYS A 3 -0.53 11.83 22.56
CA LYS A 3 -1.79 11.83 21.78
C LYS A 3 -1.60 11.37 20.32
N THR A 4 -0.54 11.84 19.66
CA THR A 4 -0.21 11.46 18.27
C THR A 4 0.08 9.97 18.15
N VAL A 5 0.88 9.42 19.07
CA VAL A 5 1.17 7.97 19.11
C VAL A 5 -0.09 7.17 19.36
N ARG A 6 -0.97 7.61 20.27
CA ARG A 6 -2.25 6.93 20.53
C ARG A 6 -3.14 6.86 19.28
N TYR A 7 -3.24 7.94 18.51
CA TYR A 7 -4.02 7.95 17.27
C TYR A 7 -3.41 7.02 16.22
N THR A 8 -2.09 7.05 16.01
CA THR A 8 -1.45 6.18 15.01
C THR A 8 -1.52 4.71 15.40
N VAL A 9 -1.39 4.37 16.68
CA VAL A 9 -1.57 2.98 17.17
C VAL A 9 -3.00 2.50 16.89
N SER A 10 -4.01 3.32 17.19
CA SER A 10 -5.41 2.95 16.94
C SER A 10 -5.68 2.74 15.44
N SER A 11 -5.11 3.61 14.60
CA SER A 11 -5.17 3.50 13.14
C SER A 11 -4.51 2.23 12.61
N VAL A 12 -3.34 1.88 13.14
CA VAL A 12 -2.63 0.65 12.76
C VAL A 12 -3.43 -0.58 13.15
N ILE A 13 -3.99 -0.62 14.36
CA ILE A 13 -4.84 -1.72 14.80
C ILE A 13 -6.02 -1.90 13.84
N LEU A 14 -6.68 -0.80 13.45
CA LEU A 14 -7.81 -0.82 12.51
C LEU A 14 -7.41 -1.37 11.13
N LEU A 15 -6.31 -0.87 10.55
CA LEU A 15 -5.82 -1.34 9.24
C LEU A 15 -5.31 -2.79 9.29
N LEU A 16 -4.84 -3.26 10.45
CA LEU A 16 -4.41 -4.65 10.63
C LEU A 16 -5.58 -5.63 10.70
N LEU A 17 -6.80 -5.19 11.01
CA LEU A 17 -7.94 -6.10 11.13
C LEU A 17 -8.15 -6.93 9.86
N LEU A 18 -8.18 -6.29 8.69
CA LEU A 18 -8.39 -6.98 7.42
C LEU A 18 -7.34 -8.07 7.15
N PRO A 19 -6.03 -7.78 7.10
CA PRO A 19 -5.03 -8.80 6.81
C PRO A 19 -4.91 -9.85 7.93
N LEU A 20 -5.16 -9.49 9.19
CA LEU A 20 -5.19 -10.47 10.29
C LEU A 20 -6.36 -11.44 10.16
N ILE A 21 -7.57 -10.95 9.86
CA ILE A 21 -8.75 -11.81 9.64
C ILE A 21 -8.46 -12.79 8.51
N VAL A 22 -7.92 -12.30 7.39
CA VAL A 22 -7.55 -13.15 6.25
C VAL A 22 -6.49 -14.18 6.65
N TRP A 23 -5.47 -13.78 7.42
CA TRP A 23 -4.44 -14.69 7.89
C TRP A 23 -4.98 -15.78 8.82
N PHE A 24 -5.78 -15.41 9.82
CA PHE A 24 -6.38 -16.37 10.77
C PHE A 24 -7.41 -17.28 10.10
N SER A 25 -8.12 -16.81 9.08
CA SER A 25 -9.06 -17.63 8.29
C SER A 25 -8.36 -18.71 7.46
N GLN A 26 -7.03 -18.69 7.35
CA GLN A 26 -6.25 -19.57 6.48
C GLN A 26 -6.71 -19.51 5.02
N TRP A 27 -7.30 -18.38 4.61
CA TRP A 27 -7.77 -18.17 3.26
C TRP A 27 -6.60 -18.24 2.27
N LYS A 28 -6.79 -19.01 1.20
CA LYS A 28 -5.84 -19.15 0.10
C LYS A 28 -6.48 -18.61 -1.15
N TRP A 29 -5.72 -17.80 -1.86
CA TRP A 29 -6.16 -17.30 -3.16
C TRP A 29 -6.30 -18.46 -4.16
N GLU A 30 -7.42 -18.49 -4.86
CA GLU A 30 -7.68 -19.38 -5.99
C GLU A 30 -8.32 -18.58 -7.13
N PHE A 31 -7.99 -18.91 -8.38
CA PHE A 31 -8.64 -18.31 -9.55
C PHE A 31 -10.03 -18.92 -9.80
N LYS A 32 -10.94 -18.75 -8.82
CA LYS A 32 -12.36 -19.15 -8.91
C LYS A 32 -13.31 -17.98 -8.69
N ASP A 33 -12.76 -16.81 -8.40
CA ASP A 33 -13.54 -15.61 -8.14
C ASP A 33 -14.31 -15.16 -9.38
N SER A 34 -15.47 -14.54 -9.17
CA SER A 34 -16.31 -14.07 -10.27
C SER A 34 -15.57 -13.02 -11.11
N ALA A 35 -15.71 -13.08 -12.44
CA ALA A 35 -15.05 -12.15 -13.35
C ALA A 35 -15.36 -10.68 -13.01
N PHE A 36 -16.57 -10.40 -12.51
CA PHE A 36 -16.98 -9.09 -12.02
C PHE A 36 -16.14 -8.66 -10.81
N LEU A 37 -15.96 -9.53 -9.82
CA LEU A 37 -15.22 -9.21 -8.60
C LEU A 37 -13.73 -8.98 -8.89
N ILE A 38 -13.12 -9.81 -9.73
CA ILE A 38 -11.72 -9.61 -10.16
C ILE A 38 -11.58 -8.27 -10.91
N ARG A 39 -12.52 -7.92 -11.79
CA ARG A 39 -12.51 -6.64 -12.52
C ARG A 39 -12.71 -5.44 -11.59
N PHE A 40 -13.59 -5.55 -10.60
CA PHE A 40 -13.81 -4.53 -9.59
C PHE A 40 -12.53 -4.25 -8.78
N PHE A 41 -11.88 -5.31 -8.28
CA PHE A 41 -10.62 -5.15 -7.55
C PHE A 41 -9.47 -4.66 -8.44
N TYR A 42 -9.45 -5.03 -9.71
CA TYR A 42 -8.54 -4.43 -10.69
C TYR A 42 -8.77 -2.92 -10.82
N PHE A 43 -10.02 -2.46 -10.92
CA PHE A 43 -10.29 -1.02 -10.96
C PHE A 43 -9.78 -0.30 -9.69
N ILE A 44 -9.97 -0.91 -8.51
CA ILE A 44 -9.45 -0.36 -7.26
C ILE A 44 -7.92 -0.29 -7.27
N THR A 45 -7.21 -1.34 -7.68
CA THR A 45 -5.73 -1.32 -7.68
C THR A 45 -5.18 -0.28 -8.63
N GLU A 46 -5.85 -0.04 -9.76
CA GLU A 46 -5.44 0.97 -10.76
C GLU A 46 -5.47 2.38 -10.19
N THR A 47 -6.31 2.67 -9.19
CA THR A 47 -6.29 3.99 -8.50
C THR A 47 -4.94 4.31 -7.89
N VAL A 48 -4.19 3.30 -7.45
CA VAL A 48 -2.88 3.44 -6.78
C VAL A 48 -1.73 3.07 -7.72
N ASN A 49 -2.01 2.58 -8.93
CA ASN A 49 -0.97 2.28 -9.90
C ASN A 49 -0.36 3.57 -10.48
N THR A 50 0.89 3.52 -10.96
CA THR A 50 1.50 4.65 -11.66
C THR A 50 0.91 4.78 -13.07
N PRO A 51 0.47 5.97 -13.52
CA PRO A 51 0.74 7.31 -12.97
C PRO A 51 -0.30 7.86 -11.97
N CYS A 52 -1.44 7.19 -11.78
CA CYS A 52 -2.54 7.66 -10.92
C CYS A 52 -2.11 7.94 -9.47
N SER A 53 -1.20 7.15 -8.90
CA SER A 53 -0.66 7.40 -7.56
C SER A 53 0.03 8.76 -7.42
N ILE A 54 0.74 9.23 -8.45
CA ILE A 54 1.38 10.55 -8.45
C ILE A 54 0.32 11.65 -8.39
N LEU A 55 -0.71 11.52 -9.23
CA LEU A 55 -1.83 12.46 -9.25
C LEU A 55 -2.57 12.48 -7.90
N ILE A 56 -2.89 11.33 -7.34
CA ILE A 56 -3.54 11.23 -6.01
C ILE A 56 -2.65 11.84 -4.93
N SER A 57 -1.34 11.60 -4.98
CA SER A 57 -0.38 12.18 -4.02
C SER A 57 -0.42 13.70 -4.04
N ILE A 58 -0.44 14.30 -5.24
CA ILE A 58 -0.54 15.75 -5.42
C ILE A 58 -1.89 16.27 -4.90
N LEU A 59 -3.00 15.64 -5.30
CA LEU A 59 -4.35 16.05 -4.90
C LEU A 59 -4.56 15.96 -3.39
N LEU A 60 -4.15 14.86 -2.75
CA LEU A 60 -4.22 14.69 -1.30
C LEU A 60 -3.33 15.70 -0.57
N SER A 61 -2.13 15.96 -1.07
CA SER A 61 -1.22 16.96 -0.50
C SER A 61 -1.87 18.36 -0.48
N ILE A 62 -2.41 18.79 -1.63
CA ILE A 62 -3.09 20.08 -1.77
C ILE A 62 -4.34 20.14 -0.88
N TYR A 63 -5.14 19.06 -0.88
CA TYR A 63 -6.35 18.98 -0.07
C TYR A 63 -6.05 19.09 1.43
N ILE A 64 -5.05 18.35 1.93
CA ILE A 64 -4.66 18.39 3.35
C ILE A 64 -4.15 19.79 3.72
N VAL A 65 -3.29 20.39 2.90
CA VAL A 65 -2.82 21.76 3.13
C VAL A 65 -3.98 22.76 3.19
N ARG A 66 -4.96 22.63 2.28
CA ARG A 66 -6.16 23.47 2.26
C ARG A 66 -7.00 23.28 3.52
N CYS A 67 -7.19 22.04 3.98
CA CYS A 67 -7.92 21.72 5.21
C CYS A 67 -7.25 22.34 6.46
N LEU A 68 -5.91 22.43 6.45
CA LEU A 68 -5.13 22.97 7.55
C LEU A 68 -4.98 24.49 7.51
N GLN A 69 -5.42 25.16 6.44
CA GLN A 69 -5.34 26.62 6.24
C GLN A 69 -3.94 27.15 6.58
N LEU A 70 -2.92 26.59 5.93
CA LEU A 70 -1.52 26.92 6.19
C LEU A 70 -1.06 28.11 5.34
N CYS A 71 -0.21 28.97 5.92
CA CYS A 71 0.56 29.96 5.17
C CYS A 71 1.47 29.27 4.14
N PHE A 72 1.80 29.96 3.05
CA PHE A 72 2.55 29.39 1.92
C PHE A 72 3.85 28.67 2.33
N LYS A 73 4.66 29.27 3.22
CA LYS A 73 5.91 28.65 3.71
C LYS A 73 5.66 27.32 4.42
N SER A 74 4.70 27.30 5.35
CA SER A 74 4.32 26.12 6.12
C SER A 74 3.63 25.06 5.27
N ALA A 75 2.81 25.49 4.30
CA ALA A 75 2.17 24.64 3.32
C ALA A 75 3.20 23.91 2.45
N PHE A 76 4.16 24.65 1.90
CA PHE A 76 5.23 24.10 1.06
C PHE A 76 6.10 23.11 1.84
N LEU A 77 6.51 23.46 3.05
CA LEU A 77 7.27 22.56 3.92
C LEU A 77 6.50 21.27 4.21
N LEU A 78 5.20 21.36 4.52
CA LEU A 78 4.38 20.17 4.79
C LEU A 78 4.25 19.27 3.55
N ILE A 79 4.08 19.84 2.36
CA ILE A 79 4.03 19.08 1.10
C ILE A 79 5.34 18.30 0.91
N ILE A 80 6.49 18.94 1.12
CA ILE A 80 7.80 18.29 1.03
C ILE A 80 7.90 17.13 2.03
N ILE A 81 7.49 17.35 3.28
CA ILE A 81 7.55 16.32 4.32
C ILE A 81 6.63 15.13 3.98
N MET A 82 5.38 15.37 3.57
CA MET A 82 4.45 14.28 3.25
C MET A 82 4.95 13.45 2.07
N ASN A 83 5.39 14.11 0.99
CA ASN A 83 5.85 13.40 -0.20
C ASN A 83 7.21 12.73 0.01
N SER A 84 8.10 13.27 0.85
CA SER A 84 9.36 12.60 1.19
C SER A 84 9.11 11.28 1.91
N ILE A 85 8.16 11.22 2.86
CA ILE A 85 7.77 9.96 3.54
C ILE A 85 7.29 8.92 2.53
N ILE A 86 6.45 9.33 1.58
CA ILE A 86 5.90 8.44 0.54
C ILE A 86 7.02 7.92 -0.35
N ILE A 87 7.90 8.81 -0.83
CA ILE A 87 9.04 8.43 -1.66
C ILE A 87 9.96 7.48 -0.89
N THR A 88 10.30 7.77 0.36
CA THR A 88 11.11 6.89 1.21
C THR A 88 10.49 5.51 1.32
N GLY A 89 9.18 5.40 1.60
CA GLY A 89 8.51 4.10 1.67
C GLY A 89 8.54 3.31 0.35
N GLN A 90 8.36 3.98 -0.79
CA GLN A 90 8.46 3.33 -2.10
C GLN A 90 9.90 2.92 -2.44
N LEU A 91 10.90 3.69 -2.04
CA LEU A 91 12.31 3.32 -2.20
C LEU A 91 12.67 2.13 -1.31
N THR A 92 12.19 2.07 -0.07
CA THR A 92 12.43 0.93 0.83
C THR A 92 11.93 -0.39 0.23
N LYS A 93 10.79 -0.38 -0.46
CA LYS A 93 10.29 -1.55 -1.22
C LYS A 93 11.31 -2.04 -2.25
N HIS A 94 11.97 -1.14 -2.97
CA HIS A 94 12.92 -1.51 -4.01
C HIS A 94 14.11 -2.28 -3.42
N PHE A 95 14.68 -1.77 -2.31
CA PHE A 95 15.78 -2.43 -1.61
C PHE A 95 15.41 -3.80 -1.04
N ILE A 96 14.22 -3.92 -0.43
CA ILE A 96 13.78 -5.19 0.16
C ILE A 96 13.50 -6.25 -0.91
N LYS A 97 12.93 -5.85 -2.06
CA LYS A 97 12.58 -6.76 -3.17
C LYS A 97 13.78 -7.46 -3.80
N GLU A 98 14.97 -6.89 -3.68
CA GLU A 98 16.20 -7.52 -4.17
C GLU A 98 16.68 -8.65 -3.24
N GLN A 99 16.27 -8.62 -1.97
CA GLN A 99 16.72 -9.57 -0.94
C GLN A 99 15.73 -10.73 -0.77
N ILE A 100 14.42 -10.46 -0.86
CA ILE A 100 13.38 -11.45 -0.57
C ILE A 100 12.70 -11.90 -1.86
N LYS A 101 13.03 -13.14 -2.27
CA LYS A 101 12.51 -13.76 -3.48
C LYS A 101 11.30 -14.65 -3.20
N GLU A 102 10.21 -14.06 -2.72
CA GLU A 102 8.99 -14.80 -2.42
C GLU A 102 8.01 -14.80 -3.61
N PRO A 103 7.53 -15.98 -4.07
CA PRO A 103 6.57 -16.05 -5.16
C PRO A 103 5.17 -15.62 -4.71
N ARG A 104 4.46 -14.98 -5.63
CA ARG A 104 3.09 -14.51 -5.42
C ARG A 104 2.08 -15.65 -5.44
N PRO A 105 0.91 -15.47 -4.79
CA PRO A 105 -0.16 -16.47 -4.81
C PRO A 105 -0.53 -16.96 -6.23
N TYR A 106 -0.68 -16.05 -7.20
CA TYR A 106 -1.01 -16.45 -8.57
C TYR A 106 0.10 -17.28 -9.23
N MET A 107 1.38 -17.03 -8.91
CA MET A 107 2.50 -17.79 -9.45
C MET A 107 2.53 -19.22 -8.91
N ILE A 108 2.20 -19.41 -7.63
CA ILE A 108 2.06 -20.75 -7.03
C ILE A 108 0.88 -21.51 -7.65
N TRP A 109 -0.22 -20.82 -7.92
CA TRP A 109 -1.37 -21.42 -8.59
C TRP A 109 -1.03 -21.83 -10.04
N LEU A 110 -0.36 -20.95 -10.78
CA LEU A 110 0.07 -21.22 -12.15
C LEU A 110 1.06 -22.39 -12.22
N SER A 111 2.01 -22.45 -11.26
CA SER A 111 2.96 -23.56 -11.19
C SER A 111 2.28 -24.90 -10.93
N LYS A 112 1.19 -24.94 -10.15
CA LYS A 112 0.41 -26.16 -9.94
C LYS A 112 -0.29 -26.64 -11.22
N ILE A 113 -0.83 -25.72 -12.02
CA ILE A 113 -1.54 -26.06 -13.27
C ILE A 113 -0.56 -26.62 -14.31
N HIS A 114 0.63 -26.03 -14.41
CA HIS A 114 1.65 -26.46 -15.37
C HIS A 114 2.62 -27.52 -14.83
N ASN A 115 2.35 -28.13 -13.66
CA ASN A 115 3.22 -29.10 -12.99
C ASN A 115 4.68 -28.63 -12.83
N PHE A 116 4.88 -27.34 -12.59
CA PHE A 116 6.17 -26.70 -12.44
C PHE A 116 6.59 -26.61 -10.96
N ASP A 117 7.85 -26.91 -10.63
CA ASP A 117 8.34 -26.84 -9.25
C ASP A 117 8.46 -25.39 -8.76
N LYS A 118 7.63 -25.03 -7.78
CA LYS A 118 7.61 -23.70 -7.15
C LYS A 118 8.97 -23.27 -6.57
N ARG A 119 9.85 -24.22 -6.20
CA ARG A 119 11.17 -23.92 -5.62
C ARG A 119 12.08 -23.18 -6.58
N ILE A 120 11.86 -23.37 -7.88
CA ILE A 120 12.67 -22.73 -8.93
C ILE A 120 12.54 -21.19 -8.83
N PHE A 121 11.38 -20.65 -8.46
CA PHE A 121 11.17 -19.20 -8.34
C PHE A 121 12.15 -18.51 -7.38
N HIS A 122 12.61 -19.20 -6.33
CA HIS A 122 13.56 -18.62 -5.37
C HIS A 122 14.96 -18.41 -5.94
N HIS A 123 15.32 -19.13 -7.00
CA HIS A 123 16.65 -19.05 -7.61
C HIS A 123 16.70 -18.06 -8.78
N LEU A 124 15.55 -17.83 -9.43
CA LEU A 124 15.47 -16.98 -10.61
C LEU A 124 15.71 -15.49 -10.32
N ARG A 125 16.11 -14.77 -11.36
CA ARG A 125 16.08 -13.30 -11.39
C ARG A 125 14.71 -12.81 -11.86
N ARG A 126 14.42 -11.53 -11.60
CA ARG A 126 13.12 -10.91 -11.94
C ARG A 126 12.76 -11.07 -13.41
N ASP A 127 13.71 -10.86 -14.32
CA ASP A 127 13.46 -10.94 -15.76
C ASP A 127 13.17 -12.39 -16.20
N GLU A 128 13.84 -13.36 -15.59
CA GLU A 128 13.63 -14.79 -15.84
C GLU A 128 12.24 -15.23 -15.34
N VAL A 129 11.82 -14.77 -14.16
CA VAL A 129 10.45 -14.99 -13.65
C VAL A 129 9.42 -14.41 -14.61
N THR A 130 9.63 -13.18 -15.09
CA THR A 130 8.73 -12.51 -16.05
C THR A 130 8.57 -13.33 -17.33
N ASN A 131 9.67 -13.85 -17.86
CA ASN A 131 9.66 -14.67 -19.08
C ASN A 131 8.95 -16.01 -18.88
N ILE A 132 9.20 -16.71 -17.77
CA ILE A 132 8.54 -18.00 -17.51
C ILE A 132 7.04 -17.80 -17.31
N VAL A 133 6.65 -16.78 -16.53
CA VAL A 133 5.24 -16.45 -16.29
C VAL A 133 4.55 -16.04 -17.59
N SER A 134 5.20 -15.26 -18.47
CA SER A 134 4.60 -14.87 -19.75
C SER A 134 4.36 -16.07 -20.66
N ILE A 135 5.31 -17.03 -20.73
CA ILE A 135 5.16 -18.28 -21.48
C ILE A 135 4.00 -19.11 -20.93
N MET A 136 3.94 -19.36 -19.62
CA MET A 136 2.83 -20.09 -18.99
C MET A 136 1.47 -19.42 -19.27
N LEU A 137 1.38 -18.10 -19.11
CA LEU A 137 0.14 -17.35 -19.35
C LEU A 137 -0.26 -17.33 -20.83
N SER A 138 0.68 -17.38 -21.76
CA SER A 138 0.39 -17.41 -23.20
C SER A 138 -0.34 -18.69 -23.64
N GLN A 139 -0.10 -19.80 -22.94
CA GLN A 139 -0.70 -21.11 -23.23
C GLN A 139 -2.13 -21.23 -22.69
N ASP A 140 -2.49 -20.43 -21.69
CA ASP A 140 -3.82 -20.44 -21.08
C ASP A 140 -4.85 -19.67 -21.95
N THR A 141 -6.05 -20.18 -22.17
CA THR A 141 -7.12 -19.48 -22.93
C THR A 141 -8.25 -18.92 -22.06
N GLN A 142 -8.31 -19.29 -20.79
CA GLN A 142 -9.37 -18.93 -19.86
C GLN A 142 -9.13 -17.58 -19.20
N ILE A 143 -7.86 -17.20 -18.99
CA ILE A 143 -7.51 -15.94 -18.35
C ILE A 143 -7.68 -14.76 -19.35
N PRO A 144 -8.40 -13.70 -19.00
CA PRO A 144 -8.57 -12.56 -19.89
C PRO A 144 -7.26 -11.80 -20.12
N ARG A 145 -7.05 -11.28 -21.34
CA ARG A 145 -5.81 -10.62 -21.76
C ARG A 145 -5.36 -9.49 -20.83
N TRP A 146 -6.30 -8.69 -20.33
CA TRP A 146 -5.99 -7.58 -19.42
C TRP A 146 -5.36 -8.07 -18.10
N LEU A 147 -5.82 -9.22 -17.57
CA LEU A 147 -5.30 -9.77 -16.32
C LEU A 147 -3.93 -10.40 -16.53
N LYS A 148 -3.70 -11.05 -17.68
CA LYS A 148 -2.36 -11.54 -18.06
C LYS A 148 -1.36 -10.40 -18.13
N ASN A 149 -1.71 -9.32 -18.82
CA ASN A 149 -0.84 -8.14 -18.94
C ASN A 149 -0.53 -7.55 -17.56
N TYR A 150 -1.56 -7.44 -16.71
CA TYR A 150 -1.39 -6.99 -15.33
C TYR A 150 -0.42 -7.86 -14.53
N TRP A 151 -0.59 -9.19 -14.55
CA TRP A 151 0.32 -10.11 -13.86
C TRP A 151 1.75 -10.08 -14.44
N ILE A 152 1.90 -9.93 -15.76
CA ILE A 152 3.22 -9.84 -16.40
C ILE A 152 3.94 -8.53 -16.02
N GLN A 153 3.26 -7.39 -16.08
CA GLN A 153 3.83 -6.09 -15.70
C GLN A 153 4.27 -6.06 -14.24
N GLU A 154 3.48 -6.70 -13.39
CA GLU A 154 3.73 -6.73 -11.96
C GLU A 154 4.53 -7.96 -11.51
N SER A 155 5.02 -8.83 -12.39
CA SER A 155 5.62 -10.15 -12.11
C SER A 155 6.86 -10.22 -11.18
N SER A 156 7.26 -9.09 -10.60
CA SER A 156 8.21 -9.04 -9.47
C SER A 156 7.74 -9.88 -8.26
N PHE A 157 8.68 -10.26 -7.39
CA PHE A 157 8.39 -10.95 -6.13
C PHE A 157 7.33 -10.23 -5.27
N SER A 158 6.63 -10.99 -4.42
CA SER A 158 5.49 -10.51 -3.64
C SER A 158 5.90 -9.46 -2.61
N PHE A 159 6.99 -9.68 -1.88
CA PHE A 159 7.32 -8.89 -0.71
C PHE A 159 8.17 -7.65 -1.02
N PRO A 160 7.88 -6.44 -0.48
CA PRO A 160 6.66 -5.99 0.21
C PRO A 160 5.66 -5.30 -0.76
N SER A 161 4.43 -5.08 -0.28
CA SER A 161 3.37 -4.42 -1.05
C SER A 161 3.52 -2.89 -1.09
N GLY A 162 4.00 -2.34 -2.21
CA GLY A 162 4.10 -0.89 -2.42
C GLY A 162 2.76 -0.15 -2.44
N HIS A 163 1.71 -0.79 -2.96
CA HIS A 163 0.36 -0.24 -2.96
C HIS A 163 -0.15 -0.09 -1.52
N SER A 164 0.07 -1.11 -0.68
CA SER A 164 -0.31 -1.10 0.73
C SER A 164 0.51 -0.08 1.53
N ILE A 165 1.82 0.04 1.27
CA ILE A 165 2.66 1.10 1.87
C ILE A 165 2.09 2.49 1.53
N PHE A 166 1.73 2.73 0.27
CA PHE A 166 1.19 4.02 -0.17
C PHE A 166 -0.09 4.42 0.56
N VAL A 167 -1.12 3.56 0.51
CA VAL A 167 -2.43 3.86 1.10
C VAL A 167 -2.38 3.91 2.62
N THR A 168 -1.54 3.08 3.24
CA THR A 168 -1.36 3.09 4.71
C THR A 168 -0.69 4.38 5.16
N THR A 169 0.38 4.79 4.47
CA THR A 169 1.08 6.05 4.77
C THR A 169 0.13 7.25 4.65
N TRP A 170 -0.68 7.31 3.60
CA TRP A 170 -1.68 8.38 3.45
C TRP A 170 -2.75 8.37 4.55
N SER A 171 -3.26 7.20 4.91
CA SER A 171 -4.28 7.06 5.97
C SER A 171 -3.75 7.47 7.34
N LEU A 172 -2.51 7.11 7.65
CA LEU A 172 -1.84 7.50 8.88
C LEU A 172 -1.48 9.00 8.91
N LEU A 173 -1.00 9.57 7.80
CA LEU A 173 -0.78 11.01 7.67
C LEU A 173 -2.08 11.80 7.87
N ALA A 174 -3.17 11.36 7.23
CA ALA A 174 -4.48 11.96 7.40
C ALA A 174 -4.98 11.83 8.85
N THR A 175 -4.76 10.70 9.52
CA THR A 175 -5.09 10.56 10.95
C THR A 175 -4.36 11.62 11.77
N ILE A 176 -3.04 11.77 11.61
CA ILE A 176 -2.24 12.71 12.41
C ILE A 176 -2.65 14.16 12.15
N LEU A 177 -2.87 14.53 10.88
CA LEU A 177 -3.07 15.91 10.46
C LEU A 177 -4.54 16.35 10.55
N LEU A 178 -5.48 15.48 10.19
CA LEU A 178 -6.88 15.84 9.96
C LEU A 178 -7.80 15.42 11.12
N TRP A 179 -7.46 14.39 11.90
CA TRP A 179 -8.30 13.94 13.02
C TRP A 179 -8.49 15.02 14.11
N PRO A 180 -7.43 15.71 14.59
CA PRO A 180 -7.61 16.77 15.58
C PRO A 180 -8.45 17.95 15.05
N ARG A 181 -8.47 18.13 13.73
CA ARG A 181 -9.19 19.19 13.01
C ARG A 181 -10.61 18.80 12.61
N ARG A 182 -11.15 17.70 13.15
CA ARG A 182 -12.53 17.22 12.96
C ARG A 182 -12.91 16.83 11.52
N TYR A 183 -11.94 16.65 10.62
CA TYR A 183 -12.18 16.12 9.27
C TYR A 183 -12.32 14.58 9.28
N ILE A 184 -13.19 14.07 10.13
CA ILE A 184 -13.38 12.62 10.39
C ILE A 184 -13.83 11.90 9.12
N LYS A 185 -14.70 12.51 8.32
CA LYS A 185 -15.20 11.94 7.06
C LYS A 185 -14.07 11.61 6.09
N THR A 186 -13.08 12.49 5.96
CA THR A 186 -11.91 12.28 5.10
C THR A 186 -11.05 11.14 5.62
N VAL A 187 -10.82 11.10 6.95
CA VAL A 187 -10.04 10.01 7.56
C VAL A 187 -10.75 8.68 7.30
N VAL A 188 -12.05 8.57 7.60
CA VAL A 188 -12.82 7.33 7.36
C VAL A 188 -12.78 6.92 5.88
N PHE A 189 -12.94 7.87 4.95
CA PHE A 189 -12.85 7.59 3.52
C PHE A 189 -11.49 6.99 3.13
N LEU A 190 -10.38 7.56 3.64
CA LEU A 190 -9.04 7.06 3.35
C LEU A 190 -8.80 5.66 3.90
N PHE A 191 -9.37 5.32 5.06
CA PHE A 191 -9.30 3.97 5.60
C PHE A 191 -10.08 2.97 4.75
N LEU A 192 -11.32 3.31 4.37
CA LEU A 192 -12.11 2.46 3.49
C LEU A 192 -11.42 2.23 2.14
N TRP A 193 -10.80 3.28 1.59
CA TRP A 193 -10.00 3.17 0.38
C TRP A 193 -8.74 2.32 0.59
N ALA A 194 -8.03 2.48 1.71
CA ALA A 194 -6.87 1.66 2.05
C ALA A 194 -7.24 0.17 2.18
N ASP A 195 -8.33 -0.15 2.87
CA ASP A 195 -8.85 -1.51 3.00
C ASP A 195 -9.27 -2.09 1.65
N ALA A 196 -9.95 -1.30 0.81
CA ALA A 196 -10.33 -1.72 -0.54
C ALA A 196 -9.09 -2.04 -1.41
N VAL A 197 -8.04 -1.22 -1.32
CA VAL A 197 -6.77 -1.46 -2.03
C VAL A 197 -6.05 -2.67 -1.45
N MET A 198 -6.02 -2.86 -0.15
CA MET A 198 -5.42 -4.05 0.47
C MET A 198 -6.17 -5.33 0.07
N ALA A 199 -7.50 -5.30 0.10
CA ALA A 199 -8.33 -6.39 -0.40
C ALA A 199 -8.05 -6.69 -1.88
N SER A 200 -7.89 -5.66 -2.72
CA SER A 200 -7.58 -5.88 -4.14
C SER A 200 -6.26 -6.63 -4.34
N ARG A 201 -5.24 -6.37 -3.51
CA ARG A 201 -3.96 -7.10 -3.56
C ARG A 201 -4.12 -8.59 -3.26
N LEU A 202 -5.05 -8.94 -2.37
CA LEU A 202 -5.34 -10.33 -2.00
C LEU A 202 -6.17 -11.02 -3.09
N PHE A 203 -7.29 -10.41 -3.52
CA PHE A 203 -8.20 -10.99 -4.53
C PHE A 203 -7.59 -11.09 -5.94
N LEU A 204 -6.61 -10.25 -6.28
CA LEU A 204 -5.87 -10.36 -7.55
C LEU A 204 -4.72 -11.37 -7.49
N GLY A 205 -4.52 -12.03 -6.33
CA GLY A 205 -3.47 -13.03 -6.14
C GLY A 205 -2.07 -12.45 -6.09
N MET A 206 -1.94 -11.16 -5.76
CA MET A 206 -0.69 -10.41 -5.90
C MET A 206 0.19 -10.48 -4.66
N HIS A 207 -0.41 -10.62 -3.49
CA HIS A 207 0.30 -10.60 -2.20
C HIS A 207 -0.30 -11.58 -1.21
N TRP A 208 0.52 -11.98 -0.25
CA TRP A 208 0.07 -12.68 0.95
C TRP A 208 -0.43 -11.69 1.99
N SER A 209 -1.25 -12.15 2.94
CA SER A 209 -1.69 -11.33 4.08
C SER A 209 -0.53 -10.78 4.88
N TRP A 210 0.56 -11.55 5.01
CA TRP A 210 1.78 -11.11 5.71
C TRP A 210 2.51 -9.95 5.01
N ASP A 211 2.47 -9.88 3.67
CA ASP A 211 3.03 -8.75 2.93
C ASP A 211 2.32 -7.43 3.29
N LEU A 212 1.00 -7.51 3.52
CA LEU A 212 0.16 -6.37 3.91
C LEU A 212 0.43 -5.96 5.36
N ILE A 213 0.53 -6.93 6.28
CA ILE A 213 0.90 -6.67 7.68
C ILE A 213 2.24 -5.94 7.74
N PHE A 214 3.24 -6.46 7.04
CA PHE A 214 4.56 -5.84 6.99
C PHE A 214 4.50 -4.43 6.39
N ALA A 215 3.75 -4.23 5.30
CA ALA A 215 3.57 -2.90 4.71
C ALA A 215 2.96 -1.90 5.71
N ILE A 216 1.96 -2.30 6.49
CA ILE A 216 1.34 -1.45 7.51
C ILE A 216 2.35 -1.08 8.61
N LEU A 217 3.07 -2.08 9.13
CA LEU A 217 4.06 -1.87 10.18
C LEU A 217 5.22 -0.99 9.70
N LEU A 218 5.70 -1.21 8.48
CA LEU A 218 6.75 -0.40 7.88
C LEU A 218 6.29 1.07 7.71
N SER A 219 5.10 1.30 7.17
CA SER A 219 4.52 2.64 7.06
C SER A 219 4.38 3.33 8.42
N TRP A 220 3.97 2.58 9.46
CA TRP A 220 3.86 3.13 10.81
C TRP A 220 5.21 3.51 11.41
N LEU A 221 6.23 2.65 11.26
CA LEU A 221 7.59 2.93 11.71
C LEU A 221 8.17 4.17 11.02
N LEU A 222 7.98 4.29 9.70
CA LEU A 222 8.37 5.49 8.96
C LEU A 222 7.70 6.72 9.55
N ILE A 223 6.38 6.70 9.73
CA ILE A 223 5.65 7.85 10.25
C ILE A 223 6.09 8.22 11.66
N ILE A 224 6.31 7.26 12.57
CA ILE A 224 6.83 7.55 13.90
C ILE A 224 8.20 8.22 13.79
N ALA A 225 9.14 7.62 13.06
CA ALA A 225 10.48 8.15 12.88
C ALA A 225 10.45 9.59 12.36
N PHE A 226 9.59 9.87 11.37
CA PHE A 226 9.43 11.21 10.82
C PHE A 226 8.80 12.19 11.81
N THR A 227 7.80 11.78 12.61
CA THR A 227 7.23 12.67 13.66
C THR A 227 8.21 12.99 14.79
N CYS A 228 9.21 12.13 15.02
CA CYS A 228 10.27 12.35 16.01
C CYS A 228 11.34 13.36 15.52
N ILE A 229 11.42 13.65 14.22
CA ILE A 229 12.37 14.65 13.71
C ILE A 229 11.99 16.03 14.26
N LYS A 230 12.94 16.71 14.91
CA LYS A 230 12.70 17.98 15.62
C LYS A 230 11.96 19.04 14.78
N ILE A 231 12.29 19.16 13.50
CA ILE A 231 11.68 20.09 12.54
C ILE A 231 10.17 19.80 12.35
N VAL A 232 9.80 18.52 12.32
CA VAL A 232 8.41 18.08 12.21
C VAL A 232 7.71 18.30 13.55
N SER A 233 8.37 17.94 14.65
CA SER A 233 7.81 18.11 15.99
C SER A 233 7.52 19.58 16.33
N SER A 234 8.40 20.51 15.95
CA SER A 234 8.20 21.95 16.17
C SER A 234 7.04 22.49 15.31
N PHE A 235 6.90 22.03 14.07
CA PHE A 235 5.76 22.35 13.22
C PHE A 235 4.42 21.93 13.85
N PHE A 236 4.35 20.71 14.41
CA PHE A 236 3.15 20.21 15.10
C PHE A 236 2.91 20.86 16.47
N LEU A 237 3.97 21.24 17.20
CA LEU A 237 3.88 21.88 18.50
C LEU A 237 3.44 23.35 18.39
N ILE A 238 3.99 24.11 17.44
CA ILE A 238 3.67 25.53 17.25
C ILE A 238 2.18 25.71 16.87
N LYS A 239 1.63 24.86 16.01
CA LYS A 239 0.24 25.00 15.54
C LYS A 239 -0.83 24.37 16.44
N ASN A 240 -0.45 23.53 17.41
CA ASN A 240 -1.36 23.09 18.47
C ASN A 240 -1.48 24.16 19.58
N TYR A 241 -0.41 24.94 19.83
CA TYR A 241 -0.45 26.05 20.78
C TYR A 241 -1.32 27.23 20.29
N GLU A 242 -1.36 27.50 18.99
CA GLU A 242 -2.20 28.57 18.41
C GLU A 242 -3.71 28.25 18.37
N GLN A 243 -4.14 27.04 18.76
CA GLN A 243 -5.56 26.63 18.72
C GLN A 243 -6.18 26.36 20.10
N ASP A 244 -5.39 26.44 21.18
CA ASP A 244 -5.88 26.34 22.56
C ASP A 244 -6.19 27.73 23.17
N PHE A 245 -6.29 28.79 22.34
CA PHE A 245 -6.77 30.13 22.70
C PHE A 245 -7.99 30.53 21.85
#